data_AF-A0A444LK23-F1
#
_entry.id   AF-A0A444LK23-F1
#
_cell.length_a   1.000
_cell.length_b   1.000
_cell.length_c   1.000
_cell.angle_alpha   90.00
_cell.angle_beta   90.00
_cell.angle_gamma   90.00
#
_symmetry.space_group_name_H-M   'P 1'
#
loop_
_entity.id
_entity.type
_entity.pdbx_description
1 polymer ?
#
loop_
_entity_poly.entity_id
_entity_poly.type
_entity_poly.pdbx_seq_one_letter_code
_entity_poly.pdbx_strand_id
1 'polypeptide(L)'
;MVTLDRIRNRHGDAHARFVVMTLAETANNKAFIDETSLWVVSDMARAAAKNFPDLVENNVTAWFSFFDGLPLGWLQYWALDLDGVISKRHALGGMVYERMKRTFGAMARQPDLLDDRRSA
;
A
#
# COMPACT_ATOMS: atom_id res chain seq x y z
N MET A 1 17.36 -9.30 11.31
CA MET A 1 16.22 -8.58 10.69
C MET A 1 15.01 -9.50 10.70
N VAL A 2 14.47 -9.79 11.89
CA VAL A 2 13.57 -10.94 12.14
C VAL A 2 12.28 -10.89 11.31
N THR A 3 11.71 -9.70 11.10
CA THR A 3 10.47 -9.53 10.33
C THR A 3 10.63 -9.88 8.86
N LEU A 4 11.70 -9.41 8.22
CA LEU A 4 11.96 -9.71 6.81
C LEU A 4 12.29 -11.20 6.60
N ASP A 5 13.00 -11.82 7.56
CA ASP A 5 13.19 -13.28 7.54
C ASP A 5 11.85 -14.02 7.62
N ARG A 6 10.91 -13.57 8.47
CA ARG A 6 9.54 -14.14 8.54
C ARG A 6 8.77 -13.97 7.22
N ILE A 7 8.84 -12.79 6.59
CA ILE A 7 8.20 -12.54 5.30
C ILE A 7 8.81 -13.43 4.22
N ARG A 8 10.14 -13.51 4.13
CA ARG A 8 10.86 -14.38 3.20
C ARG A 8 10.47 -15.84 3.38
N ASN A 9 10.47 -16.34 4.62
CA ASN A 9 10.12 -17.73 4.90
C ASN A 9 8.66 -18.06 4.55
N ARG A 10 7.77 -17.07 4.58
CA ARG A 10 6.33 -17.27 4.27
C ARG A 10 5.99 -17.08 2.79
N HIS A 11 6.66 -16.16 2.11
CA HIS A 11 6.27 -15.69 0.78
C HIS A 11 7.39 -15.80 -0.29
N GLY A 12 8.57 -16.27 0.10
CA GLY A 12 9.72 -16.43 -0.80
C GLY A 12 10.60 -15.19 -0.91
N ASP A 13 11.79 -15.39 -1.50
CA ASP A 13 12.83 -14.37 -1.60
C ASP A 13 12.45 -13.21 -2.54
N ALA A 14 11.86 -13.53 -3.69
CA ALA A 14 11.40 -12.53 -4.65
C ALA A 14 10.37 -11.56 -4.02
N HIS A 15 9.42 -12.10 -3.24
CA HIS A 15 8.43 -11.29 -2.53
C HIS A 15 9.08 -10.42 -1.46
N ALA A 16 9.97 -10.98 -0.64
CA ALA A 16 10.69 -10.20 0.36
C ALA A 16 11.52 -9.07 -0.25
N ARG A 17 12.20 -9.32 -1.38
CA ARG A 17 12.95 -8.31 -2.13
C ARG A 17 12.02 -7.21 -2.64
N PHE A 18 10.86 -7.56 -3.19
CA PHE A 18 9.87 -6.59 -3.66
C PHE A 18 9.36 -5.68 -2.54
N VAL A 19 9.11 -6.23 -1.35
CA VAL A 19 8.73 -5.46 -0.16
C VAL A 19 9.80 -4.45 0.24
N VAL A 20 11.06 -4.89 0.33
CA VAL A 20 12.18 -3.99 0.67
C VAL A 20 12.35 -2.90 -0.37
N MET A 21 12.32 -3.27 -1.66
CA MET A 21 12.45 -2.32 -2.76
C MET A 21 11.34 -1.27 -2.73
N THR A 22 10.09 -1.65 -2.45
CA THR A 22 8.97 -0.71 -2.30
C THR A 22 9.24 0.34 -1.24
N LEU A 23 9.77 -0.04 -0.08
CA LEU A 23 10.05 0.90 1.01
C LEU A 23 11.34 1.71 0.81
N ALA A 24 12.35 1.12 0.17
CA ALA A 24 13.66 1.77 -0.03
C ALA A 24 13.64 2.82 -1.14
N GLU A 25 12.93 2.54 -2.24
CA GLU A 25 12.87 3.40 -3.42
C GLU A 25 11.89 4.56 -3.26
N THR A 26 10.97 4.48 -2.30
CA THR A 26 9.91 5.49 -2.18
C THR A 26 10.33 6.69 -1.32
N ALA A 27 10.37 7.87 -1.93
CA ALA A 27 11.06 9.06 -1.41
C ALA A 27 10.49 9.57 -0.08
N ASN A 28 9.18 9.40 0.13
CA ASN A 28 8.46 9.83 1.33
C ASN A 28 8.46 8.81 2.48
N ASN A 29 8.98 7.60 2.28
CA ASN A 29 8.80 6.48 3.22
C ASN A 29 10.06 6.09 3.99
N LYS A 30 11.21 6.70 3.67
CA LYS A 30 12.51 6.37 4.27
C LYS A 30 12.57 6.57 5.80
N ALA A 31 11.73 7.44 6.35
CA ALA A 31 11.71 7.74 7.78
C ALA A 31 10.98 6.69 8.65
N PHE A 32 10.30 5.68 8.07
CA PHE A 32 9.37 4.82 8.85
C PHE A 32 9.34 3.33 8.44
N ILE A 33 10.51 2.77 8.06
CA ILE A 33 10.65 1.32 7.85
C ILE A 33 10.66 0.61 9.23
N ASP A 34 9.56 -0.05 9.57
CA ASP A 34 9.39 -0.83 10.79
C ASP A 34 8.69 -2.18 10.50
N GLU A 35 8.45 -3.00 11.52
CA GLU A 35 7.75 -4.28 11.35
C GLU A 35 6.35 -4.10 10.75
N THR A 36 5.64 -3.03 11.10
CA THR A 36 4.28 -2.76 10.65
C THR A 36 4.27 -2.42 9.16
N SER A 37 5.10 -1.48 8.71
CA SER A 37 5.16 -1.08 7.30
C SER A 37 5.65 -2.21 6.40
N LEU A 38 6.63 -3.01 6.84
CA LEU A 38 7.08 -4.21 6.14
C LEU A 38 5.93 -5.20 5.91
N TRP A 39 5.15 -5.50 6.95
CA TRP A 39 4.00 -6.39 6.82
C TRP A 39 2.88 -5.80 5.96
N VAL A 40 2.60 -4.51 6.09
CA VAL A 40 1.57 -3.85 5.29
C VAL A 40 1.92 -3.88 3.80
N VAL A 41 3.15 -3.54 3.43
CA VAL A 41 3.59 -3.64 2.03
C VAL A 41 3.48 -5.08 1.53
N SER A 42 3.90 -6.06 2.33
CA SER A 42 3.72 -7.48 2.01
C SER A 42 2.26 -7.86 1.79
N ASP A 43 1.35 -7.39 2.63
CA ASP A 43 -0.09 -7.66 2.51
C ASP A 43 -0.68 -6.98 1.28
N MET A 44 -0.29 -5.74 1.00
CA MET A 44 -0.76 -4.99 -0.16
C MET A 44 -0.28 -5.63 -1.47
N ALA A 45 0.94 -6.17 -1.52
CA ALA A 45 1.44 -6.86 -2.71
C ALA A 45 0.58 -8.10 -3.02
N ARG A 46 0.21 -8.86 -1.99
CA ARG A 46 -0.69 -10.02 -2.12
C ARG A 46 -2.13 -9.60 -2.45
N ALA A 47 -2.62 -8.53 -1.83
CA ALA A 47 -3.94 -7.98 -2.12
C ALA A 47 -4.00 -7.44 -3.56
N ALA A 48 -2.93 -6.84 -4.06
CA ALA A 48 -2.83 -6.35 -5.43
C ALA A 48 -2.82 -7.49 -6.43
N ALA A 49 -1.99 -8.52 -6.23
CA ALA A 49 -2.01 -9.72 -7.07
C ALA A 49 -3.41 -10.35 -7.17
N LYS A 50 -4.20 -10.29 -6.08
CA LYS A 50 -5.57 -10.81 -6.07
C LYS A 50 -6.60 -9.87 -6.72
N ASN A 51 -6.53 -8.56 -6.45
CA ASN A 51 -7.63 -7.63 -6.74
C ASN A 51 -7.32 -6.61 -7.84
N PHE A 52 -6.06 -6.48 -8.23
CA PHE A 52 -5.54 -5.57 -9.25
C PHE A 52 -4.46 -6.31 -10.07
N PRO A 53 -4.79 -7.42 -10.76
CA PRO A 53 -3.79 -8.33 -11.35
C PRO A 53 -2.80 -7.60 -12.28
N ASP A 54 -3.27 -6.62 -13.05
CA ASP A 54 -2.43 -5.83 -13.95
C ASP A 54 -1.40 -4.95 -13.22
N LEU A 55 -1.64 -4.58 -11.96
CA LEU A 55 -0.81 -3.62 -11.20
C LEU A 55 0.55 -4.20 -10.83
N VAL A 56 0.60 -5.46 -10.41
CA VAL A 56 1.85 -6.08 -9.94
C VAL A 56 2.60 -6.76 -11.08
N GLU A 57 1.88 -7.32 -12.06
CA GLU A 57 2.50 -8.08 -13.14
C GLU A 57 2.93 -7.20 -14.31
N ASN A 58 2.11 -6.21 -14.70
CA ASN A 58 2.29 -5.46 -15.94
C ASN A 58 2.53 -3.96 -15.72
N ASN A 59 2.29 -3.42 -14.53
CA ASN A 59 2.40 -1.99 -14.24
C ASN A 59 3.07 -1.70 -12.89
N VAL A 60 4.24 -2.30 -12.69
CA VAL A 60 5.08 -2.11 -11.50
C VAL A 60 5.41 -0.63 -11.27
N THR A 61 5.55 0.19 -12.32
CA THR A 61 5.74 1.64 -12.17
C THR A 61 4.60 2.30 -11.42
N ALA A 62 3.34 1.97 -11.72
CA ALA A 62 2.20 2.52 -11.01
C ALA A 62 2.16 2.09 -9.54
N TRP A 63 2.63 0.88 -9.21
CA TRP A 63 2.80 0.45 -7.82
C TRP A 63 3.76 1.37 -7.05
N PHE A 64 4.96 1.63 -7.60
CA PHE A 64 5.93 2.51 -6.95
C PHE A 64 5.43 3.95 -6.88
N SER A 65 4.83 4.49 -7.95
CA SER A 65 4.24 5.83 -7.96
C SER A 65 3.14 5.99 -6.91
N PHE A 66 2.33 4.96 -6.67
CA PHE A 66 1.34 4.97 -5.61
C PHE A 66 1.98 5.08 -4.23
N PHE A 67 2.98 4.25 -3.92
CA PHE A 67 3.67 4.32 -2.63
C PHE A 67 4.49 5.61 -2.44
N ASP A 68 5.01 6.22 -3.52
CA ASP A 68 5.64 7.55 -3.47
C ASP A 68 4.65 8.66 -3.10
N GLY A 69 3.43 8.58 -3.64
CA GLY A 69 2.35 9.52 -3.35
C GLY A 69 1.68 9.30 -2.00
N LEU A 70 1.93 8.17 -1.33
CA LEU A 70 1.34 7.89 -0.02
C LEU A 70 2.01 8.73 1.07
N PRO A 71 1.23 9.41 1.94
CA PRO A 71 1.77 10.01 3.15
C PRO A 71 1.95 8.94 4.23
N LEU A 72 2.74 7.89 3.97
CA LEU A 72 2.78 6.66 4.78
C LEU A 72 3.13 6.94 6.25
N GLY A 73 4.09 7.85 6.50
CA GLY A 73 4.47 8.24 7.86
C GLY A 73 3.31 8.84 8.66
N TRP A 74 2.46 9.66 8.04
CA TRP A 74 1.26 10.18 8.69
C TRP A 74 0.22 9.09 8.94
N LEU A 75 0.06 8.13 8.02
CA LEU A 75 -0.84 7.00 8.22
C LEU A 75 -0.34 6.09 9.36
N GLN A 76 0.97 5.90 9.48
CA GLN A 76 1.58 5.20 10.61
C GLN A 76 1.35 5.95 11.92
N TYR A 77 1.52 7.28 11.91
CA TYR A 77 1.26 8.12 13.07
C TYR A 77 -0.20 7.98 13.54
N TRP A 78 -1.19 8.08 12.65
CA TRP A 78 -2.59 7.85 13.00
C TRP A 78 -2.88 6.41 13.46
N ALA A 79 -2.16 5.42 12.93
CA ALA A 79 -2.29 4.05 13.40
C ALA A 79 -1.79 3.87 14.84
N LEU A 80 -0.89 4.74 15.35
CA LEU A 80 -0.46 4.72 16.75
C LEU A 80 -1.59 5.09 17.71
N ASP A 81 -2.48 6.01 17.32
CA ASP A 81 -3.64 6.40 18.14
C ASP A 81 -4.61 5.24 18.38
N LEU A 82 -4.54 4.19 17.54
CA LEU A 82 -5.38 3.00 17.60
C LEU A 82 -4.70 1.83 18.35
N ASP A 83 -3.46 2.00 18.82
CA ASP A 83 -2.72 0.96 19.50
C ASP A 83 -3.42 0.53 20.80
N GLY A 84 -3.41 -0.78 21.09
CA GLY A 84 -4.17 -1.36 22.19
C GLY A 84 -5.68 -1.51 21.95
N VAL A 85 -6.23 -0.95 20.87
CA VAL A 85 -7.63 -1.14 20.46
C VAL A 85 -7.73 -1.98 19.19
N ILE A 86 -6.92 -1.66 18.18
CA ILE A 86 -6.86 -2.36 16.89
C ILE A 86 -5.39 -2.64 16.56
N SER A 87 -5.11 -3.77 15.91
CA SER A 87 -3.77 -4.05 15.38
C SER A 87 -3.32 -2.92 14.44
N LYS A 88 -2.17 -2.30 14.74
CA LYS A 88 -1.56 -1.25 13.90
C LYS A 88 -1.39 -1.69 12.45
N ARG A 89 -1.03 -2.95 12.22
CA ARG A 89 -0.93 -3.55 10.88
C ARG A 89 -2.28 -3.53 10.15
N HIS A 90 -3.36 -3.86 10.83
CA HIS A 90 -4.69 -3.87 10.21
C HIS A 90 -5.22 -2.45 9.99
N ALA A 91 -5.00 -1.53 10.95
CA ALA A 91 -5.37 -0.13 10.81
C ALA A 91 -4.64 0.51 9.61
N LEU A 92 -3.30 0.41 9.59
CA LEU A 92 -2.49 0.92 8.49
C LEU A 92 -2.82 0.24 7.16
N GLY A 93 -2.94 -1.09 7.17
CA GLY A 93 -3.30 -1.87 5.99
C GLY A 93 -4.65 -1.47 5.39
N GLY A 94 -5.66 -1.23 6.22
CA GLY A 94 -6.97 -0.73 5.79
C GLY A 94 -6.87 0.65 5.14
N MET A 95 -6.15 1.59 5.76
CA MET A 95 -5.94 2.94 5.20
C MET A 95 -5.20 2.93 3.86
N VAL A 96 -4.21 2.05 3.71
CA VAL A 96 -3.49 1.90 2.43
C VAL A 96 -4.36 1.23 1.38
N TYR A 97 -5.08 0.16 1.74
CA TYR A 97 -5.94 -0.56 0.79
C TYR A 97 -7.11 0.27 0.27
N GLU A 98 -7.71 1.10 1.14
CA GLU A 98 -8.75 2.04 0.74
C GLU A 98 -8.25 3.00 -0.35
N ARG A 99 -7.04 3.53 -0.18
CA ARG A 99 -6.38 4.38 -1.19
C ARG A 99 -6.09 3.61 -2.46
N MET A 100 -5.62 2.36 -2.36
CA MET A 100 -5.47 1.50 -3.55
C MET A 100 -6.80 1.32 -4.30
N LYS A 101 -7.92 1.15 -3.60
CA LYS A 101 -9.25 1.06 -4.23
C LYS A 101 -9.65 2.34 -4.93
N ARG A 102 -9.32 3.50 -4.37
CA ARG A 102 -9.52 4.81 -5.03
C ARG A 102 -8.60 5.03 -6.22
N THR A 103 -7.37 4.52 -6.20
CA THR A 103 -6.40 4.76 -7.29
C THR A 103 -6.54 3.75 -8.43
N PHE A 104 -6.83 2.49 -8.11
CA PHE A 104 -6.78 1.38 -9.08
C PHE A 104 -8.08 0.60 -9.23
N GLY A 105 -9.03 0.77 -8.29
CA GLY A 105 -10.31 0.06 -8.31
C GLY A 105 -11.38 0.75 -9.13
N ALA A 106 -12.61 0.24 -9.06
CA ALA A 106 -13.77 0.84 -9.72
C ALA A 106 -14.03 2.30 -9.29
N MET A 107 -13.49 2.72 -8.15
CA MET A 107 -13.56 4.11 -7.66
C MET A 107 -12.51 5.04 -8.29
N ALA A 108 -11.55 4.52 -9.07
CA ALA A 108 -10.54 5.31 -9.79
C ALA A 108 -11.13 6.13 -10.92
N ARG A 109 -12.23 5.65 -11.50
CA ARG A 109 -13.13 6.44 -12.31
C ARG A 109 -14.32 6.74 -11.43
N GLN A 110 -14.30 7.85 -10.70
CA GLN A 110 -15.56 8.50 -10.41
C GLN A 110 -15.90 9.22 -11.73
N PRO A 111 -16.78 8.68 -12.61
CA PRO A 111 -17.41 9.55 -13.57
C PRO A 111 -18.09 10.61 -12.70
N ASP A 112 -17.71 11.86 -12.97
CA ASP A 112 -18.17 13.00 -12.24
C ASP A 112 -19.70 12.94 -12.15
N LEU A 113 -20.23 12.53 -11.00
CA LEU A 113 -21.67 12.39 -10.75
C LEU A 113 -22.35 13.77 -10.75
N LEU A 114 -21.58 14.84 -10.98
CA LEU A 114 -22.01 16.23 -11.01
C LEU A 114 -21.58 16.99 -12.29
N ASP A 115 -20.98 16.35 -13.31
CA ASP A 115 -20.63 17.03 -14.57
C ASP A 115 -21.81 17.05 -15.57
N ASP A 116 -22.95 17.55 -15.11
CA ASP A 116 -24.08 17.96 -15.97
C ASP A 116 -23.86 19.39 -16.54
N ARG A 117 -22.66 19.98 -16.39
CA ARG A 117 -22.39 21.39 -16.75
C ARG A 117 -21.72 21.60 -18.11
N ARG A 118 -21.64 20.58 -18.95
CA ARG A 118 -21.12 20.69 -20.34
C ARG A 118 -22.16 20.50 -21.44
N SER A 119 -23.44 20.52 -21.08
CA SER A 119 -24.56 20.44 -22.03
C SER A 119 -25.52 21.61 -21.85
N ALA A 120 -25.04 22.84 -22.09
CA ALA A 120 -25.87 24.03 -22.31
C ALA A 120 -25.13 25.02 -23.21
#